data_AF-A0A2D6FEQ9-F1
#
_entry.id   AF-A0A2D6FEQ9-F1
#
_cell.length_a   1.000
_cell.length_b   1.000
_cell.length_c   1.000
_cell.angle_alpha   90.00
_cell.angle_beta   90.00
_cell.angle_gamma   90.00
#
_symmetry.space_group_name_H-M   'P 1'
#
loop_
_entity.id
_entity.type
_entity.pdbx_description
1 polymer ?
#
loop_
_entity_poly.entity_id
_entity_poly.type
_entity_poly.pdbx_seq_one_letter_code
_entity_poly.pdbx_strand_id
1 'polypeptide(L)' 'MLPRRSFNRGIALSAGESTALRRLAATLFASVLVSGAFVLAPEQPEQQASICQQHHSAEACRVW' A
#
# COMPACT_ATOMS: atom_id res chain seq x y z
N MET A 1 29.72 47.11 7.99
CA MET A 1 29.92 45.69 8.35
C MET A 1 28.58 44.97 8.24
N LEU A 2 28.40 44.11 7.22
CA LEU A 2 27.15 43.36 7.04
C LEU A 2 27.29 41.98 7.69
N PRO A 3 26.27 41.49 8.42
CA PRO A 3 26.35 40.20 9.10
C PRO A 3 26.32 39.08 8.07
N ARG A 4 27.32 38.19 8.16
CA ARG A 4 27.40 36.97 7.36
C ARG A 4 26.30 36.02 7.83
N ARG A 5 25.20 35.94 7.08
CA ARG A 5 24.09 35.00 7.32
C ARG A 5 24.58 33.58 6.98
N SER A 6 25.21 32.92 7.94
CA SER A 6 25.55 31.50 7.86
C SER A 6 24.26 30.69 7.99
N PHE A 7 23.53 30.55 6.88
CA PHE A 7 22.32 29.74 6.87
C PHE A 7 22.71 28.27 6.89
N ASN A 8 22.13 27.59 7.86
CA ASN A 8 22.37 26.22 8.29
C ASN A 8 22.11 25.22 7.15
N ARG A 9 23.11 25.03 6.27
CA ARG A 9 23.03 24.16 5.08
C ARG A 9 22.81 22.68 5.44
N GLY A 10 23.18 22.27 6.65
CA GLY A 10 23.03 20.90 7.13
C GLY A 10 21.58 20.49 7.43
N ILE A 11 20.74 21.40 7.92
CA ILE A 11 19.36 21.07 8.30
C ILE A 11 18.48 20.81 7.06
N ALA A 12 18.72 21.54 5.96
CA ALA A 12 17.95 21.39 4.73
C ALA A 12 18.19 20.03 4.03
N LEU A 13 19.43 19.51 4.06
CA LEU A 13 19.76 18.19 3.51
C LEU A 13 19.11 17.06 4.32
N SER A 14 19.14 17.16 5.65
CA SER A 14 18.56 16.14 6.54
C SER A 14 17.02 16.10 6.49
N ALA A 15 16.36 17.25 6.31
CA ALA A 15 14.90 17.32 6.14
C ALA A 15 14.43 16.74 4.78
N GLY A 16 15.21 16.94 3.71
CA GLY A 16 14.93 16.36 2.39
C GLY A 16 15.08 14.84 2.37
N GLU A 17 16.12 14.33 3.03
CA GLU A 17 16.38 12.89 3.17
C GLU A 17 15.27 12.19 3.96
N SER A 18 14.82 12.78 5.06
CA SER A 18 13.70 12.28 5.89
C SER A 18 12.40 12.14 5.08
N THR A 19 12.16 13.09 4.18
CA THR A 19 10.97 13.11 3.31
C THR A 19 11.06 12.06 2.21
N ALA A 20 12.25 11.90 1.61
CA ALA A 20 12.52 10.86 0.62
C ALA A 20 12.38 9.46 1.24
N LEU A 21 12.93 9.25 2.45
CA LEU A 21 12.82 7.99 3.18
C LEU A 21 11.36 7.63 3.49
N ARG A 22 10.56 8.61 3.93
CA ARG A 22 9.11 8.43 4.16
C ARG A 22 8.35 8.06 2.89
N ARG A 23 8.68 8.69 1.75
CA ARG A 23 8.06 8.37 0.46
C ARG A 23 8.41 6.96 0.02
N LEU A 24 9.69 6.57 0.13
CA LEU A 24 10.13 5.21 -0.19
C LEU A 24 9.46 4.17 0.70
N ALA A 25 9.40 4.42 2.01
CA ALA A 25 8.67 3.56 2.95
C ALA A 25 7.20 3.42 2.53
N ALA A 26 6.51 4.52 2.27
CA ALA A 26 5.10 4.50 1.83
C ALA A 26 4.90 3.71 0.53
N THR A 27 5.78 3.87 -0.46
CA THR A 27 5.71 3.10 -1.72
C THR A 27 5.96 1.61 -1.51
N LEU A 28 6.90 1.25 -0.64
CA LEU A 28 7.18 -0.15 -0.31
C LEU A 28 5.98 -0.77 0.40
N PHE A 29 5.43 -0.10 1.41
CA PHE A 29 4.22 -0.55 2.10
C PHE A 29 3.05 -0.73 1.14
N ALA A 30 2.80 0.24 0.26
CA ALA A 30 1.74 0.14 -0.75
C ALA A 30 1.98 -1.07 -1.68
N SER A 31 3.22 -1.29 -2.13
CA SER A 31 3.55 -2.42 -3.01
C SER A 31 3.34 -3.78 -2.34
N VAL A 32 3.65 -3.90 -1.05
CA VAL A 32 3.42 -5.11 -0.26
C VAL A 32 1.93 -5.36 -0.07
N LEU A 33 1.14 -4.32 0.23
CA LEU A 33 -0.30 -4.43 0.39
C LEU A 33 -1.00 -4.84 -0.91
N VAL A 34 -0.64 -4.24 -2.04
CA VAL A 34 -1.20 -4.59 -3.35
C VAL A 34 -0.81 -6.01 -3.74
N SER A 35 0.47 -6.37 -3.61
CA SER A 35 0.93 -7.74 -3.90
C SER A 35 0.25 -8.76 -2.99
N GLY A 36 0.12 -8.43 -1.70
CA GLY A 36 -0.60 -9.25 -0.73
C GLY A 36 -2.07 -9.42 -1.10
N ALA A 37 -2.76 -8.37 -1.55
CA ALA A 37 -4.14 -8.45 -2.02
C ALA A 37 -4.30 -9.36 -3.24
N PHE A 38 -3.33 -9.37 -4.16
CA PHE A 38 -3.34 -10.30 -5.30
C PHE A 38 -3.06 -11.75 -4.89
N VAL A 39 -2.21 -11.99 -3.90
CA VAL A 39 -1.95 -13.34 -3.37
C VAL A 39 -3.12 -13.86 -2.53
N LEU A 40 -3.77 -12.98 -1.78
CA LEU A 40 -4.97 -13.32 -1.00
C LEU A 40 -6.24 -13.36 -1.86
N ALA A 41 -6.23 -12.76 -3.06
CA ALA A 41 -7.35 -12.84 -3.96
C ALA A 41 -7.63 -14.31 -4.26
N PRO A 42 -8.89 -14.76 -4.10
CA PRO A 42 -9.22 -16.17 -4.22
C PRO A 42 -8.84 -16.69 -5.60
N GLU A 43 -7.95 -17.67 -5.63
CA GLU A 43 -7.35 -18.27 -6.83
C GLU A 43 -8.41 -18.74 -7.84
N GLN A 44 -9.59 -19.14 -7.37
CA GLN A 44 -10.69 -19.64 -8.20
C GLN A 44 -12.06 -19.22 -7.65
N PRO A 45 -12.62 -18.08 -8.09
CA PRO A 45 -13.95 -17.63 -7.66
C PRO A 45 -15.06 -18.64 -8.05
N GLU A 46 -14.90 -19.33 -9.18
CA GLU A 46 -15.83 -20.37 -9.65
C GLU A 46 -15.91 -21.59 -8.70
N GLN A 47 -14.79 -22.03 -8.13
CA GLN A 47 -14.82 -23.14 -7.16
C GLN A 47 -15.56 -22.75 -5.88
N GLN A 48 -15.39 -21.51 -5.41
CA GLN A 48 -16.11 -21.03 -4.24
C GLN A 48 -17.60 -20.83 -4.51
N ALA A 49 -17.97 -20.38 -5.72
CA ALA A 49 -19.36 -20.28 -6.15
C ALA A 49 -20.06 -21.65 -6.13
N SER A 50 -19.37 -22.72 -6.54
CA SER A 50 -19.94 -24.08 -6.52
C SER A 50 -20.22 -24.60 -5.09
N ILE A 51 -19.30 -24.33 -4.15
CA ILE A 51 -19.48 -24.68 -2.72
C ILE A 51 -20.59 -23.84 -2.09
N CYS A 52 -20.64 -22.55 -2.43
CA CYS A 52 -21.63 -21.64 -1.91
C CYS A 52 -23.04 -21.98 -2.43
N GLN A 53 -23.19 -22.34 -3.71
CA GLN A 53 -24.46 -22.80 -4.30
C GLN A 53 -24.96 -24.12 -3.69
N GLN A 54 -24.05 -24.93 -3.15
CA GLN A 54 -24.40 -26.19 -2.50
C GLN A 54 -25.09 -25.99 -1.14
N HIS A 55 -24.87 -24.85 -0.48
CA HIS A 55 -25.40 -24.54 0.86
C HIS A 55 -26.32 -23.32 0.91
N HIS A 56 -26.28 -22.46 -0.10
CA HIS A 56 -27.03 -21.20 -0.15
C HIS A 56 -27.61 -20.94 -1.55
N SER A 57 -28.61 -20.05 -1.63
CA SER A 57 -29.21 -19.65 -2.90
C SER A 57 -28.21 -18.88 -3.77
N ALA A 58 -28.34 -19.00 -5.10
CA ALA A 58 -27.41 -18.41 -6.06
C ALA A 58 -27.28 -16.86 -5.96
N GLU A 59 -28.28 -16.18 -5.39
CA GLU A 59 -28.25 -14.75 -5.07
C GLU A 59 -27.24 -14.42 -3.96
N ALA A 60 -27.09 -15.30 -2.94
CA ALA A 60 -26.13 -15.09 -1.85
C ALA A 60 -24.67 -15.24 -2.31
N CYS A 61 -24.43 -16.06 -3.33
CA CYS A 61 -23.09 -16.30 -3.86
C CYS A 61 -22.62 -15.27 -4.89
N ARG A 62 -23.47 -14.33 -5.33
CA ARG A 62 -23.09 -13.24 -6.25
C ARG A 62 -22.40 -12.05 -5.57
N VAL A 63 -22.40 -11.99 -4.24
CA VAL A 63 -21.91 -10.84 -3.47
C VAL A 63 -20.42 -10.96 -3.09
N TRP A 64 -19.72 -11.98 -3.60
CA TRP A 64 -18.30 -12.23 -3.38
C TRP A 64 -17.47 -11.91 -4.63
#